data_AF-A0A341ADX8-F1
#
_entry.id   AF-A0A341ADX8-F1
#
_cell.length_a   1.000
_cell.length_b   1.000
_cell.length_c   1.000
_cell.angle_alpha   90.00
_cell.angle_beta   90.00
_cell.angle_gamma   90.00
#
_symmetry.space_group_name_H-M   'P 1'
#
loop_
_entity.id
_entity.type
_entity.pdbx_description
1 polymer ?
#
loop_
_entity_poly.entity_id
_entity_poly.type
_entity_poly.pdbx_seq_one_letter_code
_entity_poly.pdbx_strand_id
1 'polypeptide(L)'
;MGSKGWCLLVCLALSGAADAVERQWRAVDVILDCFLMGEGGHRGGFASSENMVKALLVLKQVPVPDDGSLEGLTDFQGGTLAEDDPLITFEASVNLIQIPQAEALLHADCSGKEVTCEISRYFLQARPKATVETAAWFITNVRVSGEGPSISMVMKALGDAENGAVLHPMLKLPLSPQGTVRTEVEFQVTTQTPSLNPLLGSSASLHCGFSMAPGLGITSVEWRLQHKGSGHLVYRWTTGQGQAKREGATLEPQQLLMAGDASLTLPSLTLKDEGTYICEITTSLYRAQQIIQLNVQEAQMASDGVSRRAPDNSIEKFPSPGSCCPALAGCLQSPPSFWTTSKGGAVAKRGEARERPDREACFNRIASDITGL
;
A
#
# COMPACT_ATOMS: atom_id res chain seq x y z
N MET A 1 -59.25 38.12 -17.99
CA MET A 1 -58.24 39.13 -18.40
C MET A 1 -57.06 39.07 -17.44
N GLY A 2 -55.82 39.10 -17.96
CA GLY A 2 -54.75 39.90 -17.36
C GLY A 2 -53.68 39.23 -16.48
N SER A 3 -52.67 38.68 -17.14
CA SER A 3 -51.22 38.63 -16.81
C SER A 3 -50.66 39.60 -15.74
N LYS A 4 -49.71 39.09 -14.92
CA LYS A 4 -48.35 39.61 -14.56
C LYS A 4 -47.92 39.02 -13.20
N GLY A 5 -46.79 38.36 -12.98
CA GLY A 5 -45.50 38.40 -13.68
C GLY A 5 -44.59 39.48 -13.09
N TRP A 6 -44.01 39.25 -11.89
CA TRP A 6 -42.66 39.64 -11.44
C TRP A 6 -42.53 39.58 -9.91
N CYS A 7 -41.66 38.73 -9.40
CA CYS A 7 -40.86 38.99 -8.20
C CYS A 7 -39.51 38.31 -8.40
N LEU A 8 -38.63 39.00 -9.15
CA LEU A 8 -37.21 38.69 -9.18
C LEU A 8 -36.59 39.15 -7.85
N LEU A 9 -35.66 38.33 -7.37
CA LEU A 9 -34.36 38.71 -6.81
C LEU A 9 -34.35 39.73 -5.67
N VAL A 10 -34.02 39.28 -4.46
CA VAL A 10 -32.81 39.66 -3.72
C VAL A 10 -32.76 38.77 -2.48
N CYS A 11 -31.87 37.77 -2.48
CA CYS A 11 -31.17 37.35 -1.26
C CYS A 11 -29.74 37.03 -1.68
N LEU A 12 -28.87 37.94 -1.27
CA LEU A 12 -27.47 38.01 -1.62
C LEU A 12 -26.71 36.74 -1.23
N ALA A 13 -25.82 36.38 -2.15
CA ALA A 13 -24.70 35.50 -1.91
C ALA A 13 -23.86 36.00 -0.73
N LEU A 14 -23.75 35.17 0.30
CA LEU A 14 -22.59 35.17 1.18
C LEU A 14 -21.71 34.01 0.72
N SER A 15 -20.72 34.41 -0.07
CA SER A 15 -19.56 33.61 -0.46
C SER A 15 -18.86 33.09 0.78
N GLY A 16 -19.06 31.81 1.07
CA GLY A 16 -18.08 30.99 1.76
C GLY A 16 -17.26 30.29 0.70
N ALA A 17 -16.27 30.98 0.13
CA ALA A 17 -15.21 30.33 -0.63
C ALA A 17 -14.42 29.46 0.36
N ALA A 18 -14.86 28.22 0.56
CA ALA A 18 -13.92 27.16 0.85
C ALA A 18 -13.08 27.03 -0.41
N ASP A 19 -11.78 27.32 -0.29
CA ASP A 19 -10.77 26.98 -1.31
C ASP A 19 -10.86 25.48 -1.61
N ALA A 20 -11.74 25.13 -2.54
CA ALA A 20 -11.58 23.93 -3.33
C ALA A 20 -10.46 24.25 -4.30
N VAL A 21 -9.21 24.06 -3.87
CA VAL A 21 -8.10 23.87 -4.80
C VAL A 21 -8.53 22.67 -5.66
N GLU A 22 -9.00 22.94 -6.88
CA GLU A 22 -9.15 21.91 -7.91
C GLU A 22 -7.77 21.30 -8.06
N ARG A 23 -7.58 20.10 -7.48
CA ARG A 23 -6.35 19.34 -7.66
C ARG A 23 -6.28 19.00 -9.14
N GLN A 24 -5.44 19.73 -9.86
CA GLN A 24 -5.16 19.45 -11.26
C GLN A 24 -4.49 18.07 -11.33
N TRP A 25 -4.96 17.19 -12.20
CA TRP A 25 -4.38 15.85 -12.36
C TRP A 25 -3.45 15.85 -13.58
N ARG A 26 -2.26 15.25 -13.45
CA ARG A 26 -1.35 14.99 -14.58
C ARG A 26 -1.15 13.51 -14.75
N ALA A 27 -1.04 13.07 -16.00
CA ALA A 27 -0.67 11.71 -16.35
C ALA A 27 0.86 11.61 -16.40
N VAL A 28 1.43 10.65 -15.67
CA VAL A 28 2.88 10.42 -15.57
C VAL A 28 3.16 8.93 -15.76
N ASP A 29 4.30 8.59 -16.37
CA ASP A 29 4.77 7.21 -16.43
C ASP A 29 5.54 6.85 -15.15
N VAL A 30 5.16 5.75 -14.49
CA VAL A 30 5.86 5.22 -13.30
C VAL A 30 6.72 4.04 -13.72
N ILE A 31 8.01 4.07 -13.40
CA ILE A 31 8.97 3.02 -13.73
C ILE A 31 9.33 2.27 -12.44
N LEU A 32 9.24 0.94 -12.47
CA LEU A 32 9.53 0.08 -11.33
C LEU A 32 10.50 -1.04 -11.74
N ASP A 33 11.58 -1.19 -10.99
CA ASP A 33 12.46 -2.35 -11.08
C ASP A 33 11.79 -3.57 -10.44
N CYS A 34 11.55 -4.60 -11.25
CA CYS A 34 10.79 -5.78 -10.88
C CYS A 34 11.59 -7.07 -11.09
N PHE A 35 11.16 -8.12 -10.42
CA PHE A 35 11.65 -9.47 -10.68
C PHE A 35 10.51 -10.34 -11.22
N LEU A 36 10.71 -10.91 -12.40
CA LEU A 36 9.83 -11.92 -12.95
C LEU A 36 10.18 -13.29 -12.37
N MET A 37 9.24 -13.86 -11.64
CA MET A 37 9.34 -15.20 -11.09
C MET A 37 9.29 -16.25 -12.20
N GLY A 38 10.37 -16.99 -12.40
CA GLY A 38 10.43 -18.10 -13.34
C GLY A 38 9.46 -19.23 -12.96
N GLU A 39 8.94 -19.95 -13.96
CA GLU A 39 8.15 -21.16 -13.73
C GLU A 39 9.03 -22.21 -13.03
N GLY A 40 8.85 -22.34 -11.72
CA GLY A 40 9.45 -23.42 -10.95
C GLY A 40 8.96 -24.76 -11.49
N GLY A 41 9.84 -25.43 -12.24
CA GLY A 41 9.64 -26.83 -12.59
C GLY A 41 9.56 -27.67 -11.32
N HIS A 42 8.40 -28.31 -11.12
CA HIS A 42 8.11 -29.37 -10.14
C HIS A 42 7.86 -29.00 -8.66
N ARG A 43 6.64 -29.36 -8.21
CA ARG A 43 6.21 -29.84 -6.89
C ARG A 43 6.99 -29.33 -5.65
N GLY A 44 6.42 -28.31 -5.01
CA GLY A 44 6.40 -28.23 -3.53
C GLY A 44 7.72 -27.90 -2.83
N GLY A 45 8.69 -27.31 -3.52
CA GLY A 45 9.90 -26.75 -2.91
C GLY A 45 9.79 -25.24 -2.75
N PHE A 46 10.21 -24.72 -1.60
CA PHE A 46 10.37 -23.27 -1.36
C PHE A 46 11.20 -22.64 -2.49
N ALA A 47 10.68 -21.56 -3.08
CA ALA A 47 11.36 -20.86 -4.17
C ALA A 47 12.73 -20.35 -3.69
N SER A 48 13.82 -20.88 -4.26
CA SER A 48 15.14 -20.28 -4.12
C SER A 48 15.20 -19.01 -4.96
N SER A 49 16.02 -18.05 -4.52
CA SER A 49 16.34 -16.80 -5.22
C SER A 49 16.92 -16.98 -6.65
N GLU A 50 17.13 -18.22 -7.10
CA GLU A 50 17.87 -18.56 -8.32
C GLU A 50 17.01 -18.54 -9.60
N ASN A 51 15.68 -18.41 -9.50
CA ASN A 51 14.77 -18.39 -10.65
C ASN A 51 14.14 -17.01 -10.95
N MET A 52 14.68 -15.93 -10.37
CA MET A 52 14.20 -14.57 -10.62
C MET A 52 14.93 -13.95 -11.82
N VAL A 53 14.17 -13.50 -12.82
CA VAL A 53 14.69 -12.77 -13.98
C VAL A 53 14.41 -11.29 -13.78
N LYS A 54 15.41 -10.42 -13.99
CA LYS A 54 15.18 -8.98 -13.92
C LYS A 54 14.15 -8.55 -14.96
N ALA A 55 13.23 -7.69 -14.56
CA ALA A 55 12.21 -7.11 -15.41
C ALA A 55 11.99 -5.64 -15.05
N LEU A 56 11.52 -4.86 -16.01
CA LEU A 56 11.11 -3.49 -15.81
C LEU A 56 9.60 -3.38 -16.00
N LEU A 57 8.89 -2.74 -15.09
CA LEU A 57 7.48 -2.42 -15.27
C LEU A 57 7.31 -0.92 -15.45
N VAL A 58 6.74 -0.53 -16.59
CA VAL A 58 6.39 0.85 -16.88
C VAL A 58 4.87 0.96 -16.84
N LEU A 59 4.33 1.61 -15.81
CA LEU A 59 2.92 1.97 -15.73
C LEU A 59 2.71 3.25 -16.54
N LYS A 60 1.97 3.16 -17.65
CA LYS A 60 1.75 4.28 -18.57
C LYS A 60 0.58 5.13 -18.12
N GLN A 61 0.75 6.46 -18.17
CA GLN A 61 -0.31 7.45 -17.96
C GLN A 61 -1.03 7.33 -16.60
N VAL A 62 -0.28 7.11 -15.52
CA VAL A 62 -0.84 7.06 -14.17
C VAL A 62 -1.31 8.46 -13.77
N PRO A 63 -2.59 8.65 -13.42
CA PRO A 63 -3.11 9.95 -13.01
C PRO A 63 -2.65 10.28 -11.59
N VAL A 64 -1.96 11.40 -11.41
CA VAL A 64 -1.45 11.87 -10.12
C VAL A 64 -1.86 13.33 -9.87
N PRO A 65 -2.20 13.71 -8.62
CA PRO A 65 -2.44 15.11 -8.28
C PRO A 65 -1.19 15.97 -8.50
N ASP A 66 -1.34 17.08 -9.19
CA ASP A 66 -0.30 18.06 -9.46
C ASP A 66 -0.17 19.03 -8.27
N ASP A 67 0.90 18.87 -7.50
CA ASP A 67 1.29 19.76 -6.40
C ASP A 67 2.36 20.78 -6.82
N GLY A 68 2.65 20.88 -8.12
CA GLY A 68 3.74 21.70 -8.67
C GLY A 68 5.12 21.04 -8.60
N SER A 69 5.23 19.80 -8.10
CA SER A 69 6.48 19.01 -8.12
C SER A 69 6.66 18.18 -9.40
N LEU A 70 5.71 18.24 -10.34
CA LEU A 70 5.67 17.40 -11.54
C LEU A 70 6.30 18.06 -12.78
N GLU A 71 6.94 19.22 -12.64
CA GLU A 71 7.73 19.81 -13.74
C GLU A 71 9.01 18.98 -13.93
N GLY A 72 9.22 18.40 -15.12
CA GLY A 72 10.42 17.63 -15.48
C GLY A 72 10.26 16.12 -15.59
N LEU A 73 9.09 15.55 -15.25
CA LEU A 73 8.79 14.14 -15.52
C LEU A 73 8.53 13.96 -17.02
N THR A 74 9.51 13.42 -17.73
CA THR A 74 9.40 13.10 -19.15
C THR A 74 8.70 11.76 -19.34
N ASP A 75 7.86 11.64 -20.37
CA ASP A 75 7.34 10.35 -20.83
C ASP A 75 8.48 9.34 -21.02
N PHE A 76 8.23 8.07 -20.72
CA PHE A 76 9.21 7.01 -20.97
C PHE A 76 9.59 6.99 -22.46
N GLN A 77 10.79 7.50 -22.77
CA GLN A 77 11.44 7.31 -24.05
C GLN A 77 12.14 5.97 -23.98
N GLY A 78 11.60 4.96 -24.68
CA GLY A 78 12.17 3.62 -24.73
C GLY A 78 13.67 3.66 -25.01
N GLY A 79 14.46 3.49 -23.94
CA GLY A 79 15.90 3.47 -24.02
C GLY A 79 16.36 2.27 -24.82
N THR A 80 17.31 2.48 -25.71
CA THR A 80 18.11 1.39 -26.28
C THR A 80 18.94 0.83 -25.12
N LEU A 81 18.41 -0.18 -24.44
CA LEU A 81 19.09 -0.86 -23.34
C LEU A 81 20.42 -1.41 -23.84
N ALA A 82 21.49 -1.15 -23.07
CA ALA A 82 22.82 -1.69 -23.31
C ALA A 82 22.76 -3.21 -23.55
N GLU A 83 23.51 -3.70 -24.53
CA GLU A 83 23.47 -5.10 -25.01
C GLU A 83 23.79 -6.17 -23.95
N ASP A 84 24.17 -5.81 -22.73
CA ASP A 84 24.78 -6.72 -21.74
C ASP A 84 23.87 -7.24 -20.61
N ASP A 85 22.60 -6.82 -20.49
CA ASP A 85 21.66 -7.43 -19.53
C ASP A 85 20.23 -7.49 -20.11
N PRO A 86 19.69 -8.67 -20.49
CA PRO A 86 18.37 -8.77 -21.11
C PRO A 86 17.26 -8.53 -20.08
N LEU A 87 16.95 -7.26 -19.86
CA LEU A 87 15.85 -6.80 -19.02
C LEU A 87 14.52 -6.94 -19.77
N ILE A 88 13.57 -7.67 -19.20
CA ILE A 88 12.22 -7.80 -19.80
C ILE A 88 11.40 -6.59 -19.42
N THR A 89 11.03 -5.76 -20.40
CA THR A 89 10.22 -4.56 -20.14
C THR A 89 8.74 -4.83 -20.42
N PHE A 90 7.91 -4.65 -19.40
CA PHE A 90 6.45 -4.65 -19.48
C PHE A 90 5.96 -3.20 -19.54
N GLU A 91 5.22 -2.87 -20.59
CA GLU A 91 4.52 -1.59 -20.72
C GLU A 91 3.05 -1.82 -20.38
N ALA A 92 2.60 -1.34 -19.21
CA ALA A 92 1.27 -1.58 -18.67
C ALA A 92 0.42 -0.31 -18.70
N SER A 93 -0.66 -0.34 -19.48
CA SER A 93 -1.68 0.72 -19.49
C SER A 93 -2.60 0.61 -18.27
N VAL A 94 -2.84 1.72 -17.57
CA VAL A 94 -3.75 1.79 -16.41
C VAL A 94 -5.10 2.46 -16.72
N ASN A 95 -5.42 2.68 -17.99
CA ASN A 95 -6.60 3.45 -18.41
C ASN A 95 -7.96 2.89 -17.95
N LEU A 96 -8.02 1.60 -17.63
CA LEU A 96 -9.27 0.92 -17.25
C LEU A 96 -9.54 0.93 -15.74
N ILE A 97 -8.54 1.29 -14.93
CA ILE A 97 -8.60 1.19 -13.47
C ILE A 97 -8.02 2.44 -12.82
N GLN A 98 -8.25 2.59 -11.52
CA GLN A 98 -7.58 3.60 -10.71
C GLN A 98 -6.56 2.92 -9.79
N ILE A 99 -5.33 3.45 -9.78
CA ILE A 99 -4.31 3.11 -8.80
C ILE A 99 -4.36 4.16 -7.71
N PRO A 100 -5.06 3.90 -6.59
CA PRO A 100 -5.04 4.84 -5.47
C PRO A 100 -3.62 4.89 -4.89
N GLN A 101 -3.25 6.05 -4.34
CA GLN A 101 -1.91 6.31 -3.79
C GLN A 101 -0.76 6.20 -4.80
N ALA A 102 -1.01 6.46 -6.09
CA ALA A 102 0.03 6.50 -7.12
C ALA A 102 1.15 7.50 -6.78
N GLU A 103 0.85 8.57 -6.07
CA GLU A 103 1.82 9.54 -5.55
C GLU A 103 2.87 8.90 -4.63
N ALA A 104 2.48 7.88 -3.83
CA ALA A 104 3.40 7.21 -2.93
C ALA A 104 4.41 6.33 -3.69
N LEU A 105 4.06 5.85 -4.89
CA LEU A 105 4.99 5.15 -5.78
C LEU A 105 5.98 6.13 -6.42
N LEU A 106 5.50 7.27 -6.94
CA LEU A 106 6.35 8.28 -7.57
C LEU A 106 7.35 8.92 -6.61
N HIS A 107 6.96 9.10 -5.35
CA HIS A 107 7.81 9.76 -4.35
C HIS A 107 8.60 8.77 -3.48
N ALA A 108 8.61 7.48 -3.81
CA ALA A 108 9.30 6.47 -3.00
C ALA A 108 10.81 6.75 -2.91
N ASP A 109 11.47 6.95 -4.04
CA ASP A 109 12.92 7.23 -4.10
C ASP A 109 13.29 8.52 -3.36
N CYS A 110 12.48 9.58 -3.55
CA CYS A 110 12.65 10.85 -2.85
C CYS A 110 12.47 10.73 -1.35
N SER A 111 11.58 9.84 -0.92
CA SER A 111 11.31 9.57 0.50
C SER A 111 12.33 8.62 1.13
N GLY A 112 13.29 8.13 0.35
CA GLY A 112 14.23 7.09 0.78
C GLY A 112 13.54 5.77 1.11
N LYS A 113 12.38 5.50 0.50
CA LYS A 113 11.63 4.25 0.66
C LYS A 113 12.02 3.29 -0.46
N GLU A 114 12.39 2.08 -0.09
CA GLU A 114 12.61 0.99 -1.04
C GLU A 114 11.25 0.47 -1.56
N VAL A 115 11.20 0.18 -2.87
CA VAL A 115 10.04 -0.42 -3.53
C VAL A 115 10.41 -1.82 -3.99
N THR A 116 9.65 -2.82 -3.54
CA THR A 116 9.78 -4.20 -4.00
C THR A 116 8.71 -4.50 -5.03
N CYS A 117 9.10 -4.96 -6.22
CA CYS A 117 8.18 -5.37 -7.27
C CYS A 117 8.45 -6.80 -7.73
N GLU A 118 7.40 -7.63 -7.75
CA GLU A 118 7.45 -9.02 -8.18
C GLU A 118 6.38 -9.26 -9.24
N ILE A 119 6.77 -9.81 -10.40
CA ILE A 119 5.87 -10.20 -11.48
C ILE A 119 5.82 -11.72 -11.54
N SER A 120 4.63 -12.28 -11.72
CA SER A 120 4.46 -13.72 -11.90
C SER A 120 3.37 -14.02 -12.93
N ARG A 121 3.41 -15.22 -13.50
CA ARG A 121 2.39 -15.67 -14.46
C ARG A 121 1.06 -15.90 -13.73
N TYR A 122 -0.01 -15.32 -14.27
CA TYR A 122 -1.35 -15.46 -13.71
C TYR A 122 -2.17 -16.47 -14.52
N PHE A 123 -2.83 -17.39 -13.82
CA PHE A 123 -3.68 -18.42 -14.43
C PHE A 123 -5.13 -18.16 -14.04
N LEU A 124 -5.98 -17.94 -15.05
CA LEU A 124 -7.41 -17.70 -14.86
C LEU A 124 -8.10 -18.90 -14.19
N GLN A 125 -9.10 -18.62 -13.35
CA GLN A 125 -9.89 -19.66 -12.68
C GLN A 125 -10.87 -20.37 -13.63
N ALA A 126 -11.39 -19.66 -14.63
CA ALA A 126 -12.28 -20.20 -15.65
C ALA A 126 -11.59 -20.14 -17.01
N ARG A 127 -11.54 -21.27 -17.74
CA ARG A 127 -11.06 -21.28 -19.13
C ARG A 127 -11.97 -20.40 -19.98
N PRO A 128 -11.44 -19.39 -20.68
CA PRO A 128 -12.22 -18.63 -21.63
C PRO A 128 -12.83 -19.55 -22.71
N LYS A 129 -13.97 -19.14 -23.28
CA LYS A 129 -14.49 -19.74 -24.52
C LYS A 129 -13.44 -19.57 -25.64
N ALA A 130 -13.42 -20.53 -26.57
CA ALA A 130 -12.38 -20.88 -27.56
C ALA A 130 -11.77 -19.77 -28.47
N THR A 131 -11.99 -18.48 -28.22
CA THR A 131 -11.40 -17.35 -28.96
C THR A 131 -10.28 -16.62 -28.20
N VAL A 132 -9.93 -17.05 -26.98
CA VAL A 132 -8.91 -16.41 -26.10
C VAL A 132 -7.75 -17.37 -25.80
N GLU A 133 -7.42 -18.27 -26.72
CA GLU A 133 -6.42 -19.34 -26.49
C GLU A 133 -4.96 -18.86 -26.53
N THR A 134 -4.69 -17.60 -26.86
CA THR A 134 -3.32 -17.05 -26.98
C THR A 134 -2.98 -15.92 -26.00
N ALA A 135 -3.95 -15.42 -25.22
CA ALA A 135 -3.67 -14.34 -24.27
C ALA A 135 -2.94 -14.88 -23.03
N ALA A 136 -1.96 -14.12 -22.55
CA ALA A 136 -1.29 -14.41 -21.28
C ALA A 136 -1.66 -13.34 -20.26
N TRP A 137 -1.76 -13.77 -18.99
CA TRP A 137 -1.99 -12.87 -17.87
C TRP A 137 -0.80 -12.94 -16.92
N PHE A 138 -0.55 -11.82 -16.26
CA PHE A 138 0.47 -11.67 -15.24
C PHE A 138 -0.14 -11.01 -14.01
N ILE A 139 0.42 -11.29 -12.84
CA ILE A 139 0.10 -10.58 -11.61
C ILE A 139 1.38 -9.97 -11.05
N THR A 140 1.29 -8.69 -10.74
CA THR A 140 2.37 -7.90 -10.16
C THR A 140 2.02 -7.55 -8.73
N ASN A 141 2.94 -7.78 -7.80
CA ASN A 141 2.83 -7.32 -6.42
C ASN A 141 3.89 -6.24 -6.18
N VAL A 142 3.44 -5.03 -5.86
CA VAL A 142 4.27 -3.88 -5.53
C VAL A 142 4.12 -3.59 -4.04
N ARG A 143 5.24 -3.41 -3.35
CA ARG A 143 5.30 -3.14 -1.92
C ARG A 143 6.24 -1.97 -1.67
N VAL A 144 5.72 -0.88 -1.13
CA VAL A 144 6.55 0.23 -0.65
C VAL A 144 6.88 -0.03 0.81
N SER A 145 8.17 0.03 1.15
CA SER A 145 8.66 -0.19 2.52
C SER A 145 8.11 0.83 3.54
N GLY A 146 8.05 0.41 4.80
CA GLY A 146 7.49 1.20 5.91
C GLY A 146 5.96 1.28 5.87
N GLU A 147 5.41 2.47 6.12
CA GLU A 147 3.96 2.76 6.02
C GLU A 147 3.52 3.05 4.57
N GLY A 148 4.18 2.42 3.59
CA GLY A 148 3.85 2.58 2.18
C GLY A 148 2.68 1.67 1.75
N PRO A 149 2.03 1.96 0.62
CA PRO A 149 0.98 1.10 0.11
C PRO A 149 1.56 -0.24 -0.39
N SER A 150 0.71 -1.26 -0.41
CA SER A 150 0.98 -2.50 -1.11
C SER A 150 -0.16 -2.80 -2.08
N ILE A 151 0.21 -3.05 -3.34
CA ILE A 151 -0.68 -3.08 -4.49
C ILE A 151 -0.44 -4.38 -5.25
N SER A 152 -1.52 -5.08 -5.59
CA SER A 152 -1.52 -6.27 -6.44
C SER A 152 -2.30 -5.98 -7.71
N MET A 153 -1.69 -6.14 -8.88
CA MET A 153 -2.27 -5.78 -10.19
C MET A 153 -2.28 -6.99 -11.12
N VAL A 154 -3.42 -7.29 -11.74
CA VAL A 154 -3.54 -8.29 -12.79
C VAL A 154 -3.51 -7.60 -14.15
N MET A 155 -2.55 -8.01 -14.98
CA MET A 155 -2.27 -7.43 -16.28
C MET A 155 -2.50 -8.47 -17.36
N LYS A 156 -3.19 -8.09 -18.42
CA LYS A 156 -3.38 -8.93 -19.62
C LYS A 156 -2.39 -8.51 -20.70
N ALA A 157 -1.68 -9.48 -21.28
CA ALA A 157 -0.82 -9.24 -22.42
C ALA A 157 -1.65 -8.89 -23.66
N LEU A 158 -1.24 -7.81 -24.32
CA LEU A 158 -1.83 -7.33 -25.55
C LEU A 158 -0.99 -7.81 -26.74
N GLY A 159 -1.68 -8.20 -27.80
CA GLY A 159 -1.08 -8.49 -29.10
C GLY A 159 -1.70 -9.70 -29.75
N ASP A 160 -2.20 -9.51 -30.96
CA ASP A 160 -2.53 -10.62 -31.83
C ASP A 160 -1.23 -11.11 -32.49
N ALA A 161 -1.03 -12.42 -32.49
CA ALA A 161 -0.01 -13.07 -33.29
C ALA A 161 -0.42 -13.01 -34.78
N GLU A 162 -0.56 -11.81 -35.34
CA GLU A 162 -0.56 -11.67 -36.79
C GLU A 162 0.80 -12.10 -37.33
N ASN A 163 0.78 -12.69 -38.52
CA ASN A 163 1.92 -13.32 -39.20
C ASN A 163 3.06 -12.30 -39.42
N GLY A 164 3.91 -12.08 -38.42
CA GLY A 164 5.03 -11.12 -38.49
C GLY A 164 5.49 -10.54 -37.14
N ALA A 165 4.75 -10.75 -36.04
CA ALA A 165 5.17 -10.24 -34.73
C ALA A 165 6.41 -10.97 -34.20
N VAL A 166 7.44 -10.22 -33.80
CA VAL A 166 8.61 -10.76 -33.10
C VAL A 166 8.18 -11.22 -31.71
N LEU A 167 8.44 -12.47 -31.38
CA LEU A 167 8.08 -13.04 -30.07
C LEU A 167 9.23 -12.88 -29.07
N HIS A 168 8.90 -12.54 -27.83
CA HIS A 168 9.87 -12.52 -26.74
C HIS A 168 10.45 -13.92 -26.53
N PRO A 169 11.78 -14.12 -26.51
CA PRO A 169 12.41 -15.44 -26.48
C PRO A 169 11.93 -16.33 -25.33
N MET A 170 11.75 -15.73 -24.14
CA MET A 170 11.36 -16.45 -22.93
C MET A 170 9.84 -16.55 -22.76
N LEU A 171 9.10 -15.49 -23.09
CA LEU A 171 7.66 -15.39 -22.78
C LEU A 171 6.79 -15.90 -23.92
N LYS A 172 7.34 -15.98 -25.13
CA LYS A 172 6.62 -16.32 -26.37
C LYS A 172 5.41 -15.41 -26.62
N LEU A 173 5.55 -14.14 -26.23
CA LEU A 173 4.54 -13.10 -26.40
C LEU A 173 4.98 -12.10 -27.47
N PRO A 174 4.03 -11.51 -28.23
CA PRO A 174 4.35 -10.50 -29.22
C PRO A 174 4.99 -9.27 -28.56
N LEU A 175 6.10 -8.82 -29.14
CA LEU A 175 6.79 -7.60 -28.74
C LEU A 175 6.27 -6.41 -29.54
N SER A 176 6.27 -5.24 -28.90
CA SER A 176 6.07 -3.96 -29.57
C SER A 176 7.24 -3.66 -30.52
N PRO A 177 7.10 -2.67 -31.42
CA PRO A 177 8.22 -2.15 -32.21
C PRO A 177 9.40 -1.66 -31.37
N GLN A 178 9.18 -1.37 -30.08
CA GLN A 178 10.18 -0.92 -29.11
C GLN A 178 10.81 -2.09 -28.33
N GLY A 179 10.45 -3.34 -28.64
CA GLY A 179 10.94 -4.53 -27.93
C GLY A 179 10.29 -4.77 -26.56
N THR A 180 9.17 -4.11 -26.26
CA THR A 180 8.47 -4.21 -24.96
C THR A 180 7.27 -5.15 -25.04
N VAL A 181 6.92 -5.79 -23.92
CA VAL A 181 5.67 -6.56 -23.80
C VAL A 181 4.55 -5.60 -23.41
N ARG A 182 3.60 -5.37 -24.33
CA ARG A 182 2.45 -4.50 -24.05
C ARG A 182 1.42 -5.25 -23.22
N THR A 183 0.93 -4.60 -22.18
CA THR A 183 -0.05 -5.15 -21.26
C THR A 183 -1.07 -4.09 -20.86
N GLU A 184 -2.23 -4.55 -20.37
CA GLU A 184 -3.28 -3.69 -19.84
C GLU A 184 -3.69 -4.17 -18.45
N VAL A 185 -3.73 -3.26 -17.48
CA VAL A 185 -4.15 -3.58 -16.11
C VAL A 185 -5.67 -3.62 -16.07
N GLU A 186 -6.22 -4.81 -15.84
CA GLU A 186 -7.68 -5.02 -15.80
C GLU A 186 -8.23 -5.11 -14.36
N PHE A 187 -7.37 -5.32 -13.37
CA PHE A 187 -7.79 -5.47 -11.98
C PHE A 187 -6.67 -5.13 -11.00
N GLN A 188 -6.96 -4.39 -9.95
CA GLN A 188 -6.03 -4.12 -8.86
C GLN A 188 -6.69 -4.25 -7.49
N VAL A 189 -5.90 -4.67 -6.49
CA VAL A 189 -6.25 -4.67 -5.08
C VAL A 189 -5.12 -3.99 -4.30
N THR A 190 -5.44 -3.10 -3.38
CA THR A 190 -4.47 -2.28 -2.65
C THR A 190 -4.77 -2.20 -1.15
N THR A 191 -3.72 -2.08 -0.34
CA THR A 191 -3.81 -1.65 1.05
C THR A 191 -2.92 -0.44 1.29
N GLN A 192 -3.47 0.57 1.97
CA GLN A 192 -2.72 1.74 2.42
C GLN A 192 -1.95 1.45 3.72
N THR A 193 -2.39 0.46 4.49
CA THR A 193 -1.90 0.16 5.82
C THR A 193 -1.50 -1.31 5.90
N PRO A 194 -0.35 -1.70 5.30
CA PRO A 194 0.10 -3.10 5.32
C PRO A 194 0.44 -3.60 6.73
N SER A 195 0.65 -2.69 7.68
CA SER A 195 0.81 -3.04 9.11
C SER A 195 0.11 -2.03 10.01
N LEU A 196 -0.53 -2.52 11.06
CA LEU A 196 -1.28 -1.72 12.04
C LEU A 196 -0.96 -2.19 13.46
N ASN A 197 -0.85 -1.23 14.38
CA ASN A 197 -0.53 -1.50 15.78
C ASN A 197 -1.58 -0.90 16.76
N PRO A 198 -2.87 -1.31 16.69
CA PRO A 198 -3.92 -0.75 17.53
C PRO A 198 -3.82 -1.20 18.99
N LEU A 199 -4.46 -0.44 19.89
CA LEU A 199 -4.51 -0.77 21.31
C LEU A 199 -5.53 -1.88 21.59
N LEU A 200 -5.26 -2.70 22.61
CA LEU A 200 -6.18 -3.70 23.10
C LEU A 200 -7.52 -3.05 23.52
N GLY A 201 -8.63 -3.61 23.05
CA GLY A 201 -9.98 -3.11 23.27
C GLY A 201 -10.40 -1.96 22.34
N SER A 202 -9.51 -1.40 21.51
CA SER A 202 -9.89 -0.40 20.51
C SER A 202 -10.57 -1.04 19.30
N SER A 203 -11.07 -0.21 18.38
CA SER A 203 -11.48 -0.66 17.05
C SER A 203 -10.35 -0.45 16.05
N ALA A 204 -10.21 -1.33 15.06
CA ALA A 204 -9.32 -1.14 13.92
C ALA A 204 -10.08 -1.25 12.59
N SER A 205 -9.60 -0.51 11.59
CA SER A 205 -10.04 -0.63 10.21
C SER A 205 -8.87 -1.11 9.35
N LEU A 206 -9.04 -2.27 8.72
CA LEU A 206 -8.06 -2.90 7.84
C LEU A 206 -8.39 -2.46 6.41
N HIS A 207 -7.59 -1.55 5.85
CA HIS A 207 -7.87 -0.98 4.54
C HIS A 207 -7.66 -2.01 3.42
N CYS A 208 -8.67 -2.23 2.58
CA CYS A 208 -8.54 -3.03 1.36
C CYS A 208 -9.38 -2.41 0.24
N GLY A 209 -8.74 -1.72 -0.70
CA GLY A 209 -9.41 -1.15 -1.87
C GLY A 209 -9.20 -2.02 -3.10
N PHE A 210 -10.08 -1.94 -4.08
CA PHE A 210 -9.91 -2.57 -5.38
C PHE A 210 -10.48 -1.70 -6.50
N SER A 211 -9.94 -1.87 -7.70
CA SER A 211 -10.46 -1.25 -8.92
C SER A 211 -10.42 -2.29 -10.04
N MET A 212 -11.43 -2.30 -10.90
CA MET A 212 -11.58 -3.32 -11.94
C MET A 212 -12.06 -2.69 -13.25
N ALA A 213 -11.61 -3.26 -14.35
CA ALA A 213 -11.96 -2.82 -15.68
C ALA A 213 -13.47 -2.93 -15.94
N PRO A 214 -14.03 -2.05 -16.79
CA PRO A 214 -15.43 -2.14 -17.19
C PRO A 214 -15.78 -3.53 -17.75
N GLY A 215 -16.91 -4.08 -17.32
CA GLY A 215 -17.37 -5.42 -17.74
C GLY A 215 -16.97 -6.56 -16.80
N LEU A 216 -16.08 -6.31 -15.83
CA LEU A 216 -15.87 -7.22 -14.71
C LEU A 216 -16.95 -7.01 -13.64
N GLY A 217 -17.33 -8.07 -12.96
CA GLY A 217 -18.27 -8.02 -11.83
C GLY A 217 -17.64 -8.62 -10.58
N ILE A 218 -17.74 -7.92 -9.45
CA ILE A 218 -17.33 -8.49 -8.16
C ILE A 218 -18.29 -9.61 -7.76
N THR A 219 -17.72 -10.76 -7.39
CA THR A 219 -18.47 -11.96 -7.00
C THR A 219 -18.43 -12.16 -5.48
N SER A 220 -17.25 -12.04 -4.87
CA SER A 220 -17.09 -12.21 -3.42
C SER A 220 -15.89 -11.45 -2.85
N VAL A 221 -16.00 -11.12 -1.56
CA VAL A 221 -14.90 -10.64 -0.71
C VAL A 221 -14.76 -11.60 0.46
N GLU A 222 -13.56 -12.06 0.73
CA GLU A 222 -13.26 -12.86 1.91
C GLU A 222 -12.14 -12.22 2.73
N TRP A 223 -12.35 -12.15 4.04
CA TRP A 223 -11.32 -11.80 5.01
C TRP A 223 -10.96 -13.02 5.83
N ARG A 224 -9.68 -13.36 5.85
CA ARG A 224 -9.14 -14.51 6.59
C ARG A 224 -8.07 -14.03 7.55
N LEU A 225 -8.04 -14.60 8.75
CA LEU A 225 -6.97 -14.37 9.73
C LEU A 225 -6.12 -15.63 9.79
N GLN A 226 -4.82 -15.45 9.56
CA GLN A 226 -3.79 -16.46 9.78
C GLN A 226 -2.95 -16.08 11.00
N HIS A 227 -2.98 -16.93 12.02
CA HIS A 227 -2.22 -16.73 13.25
C HIS A 227 -1.74 -18.07 13.81
N LYS A 228 -0.42 -18.15 14.11
CA LYS A 228 0.24 -19.34 14.69
C LYS A 228 -0.05 -20.65 13.94
N GLY A 229 -0.08 -20.60 12.61
CA GLY A 229 -0.35 -21.76 11.75
C GLY A 229 -1.82 -22.17 11.63
N SER A 230 -2.74 -21.45 12.28
CA SER A 230 -4.19 -21.65 12.12
C SER A 230 -4.79 -20.53 11.28
N GLY A 231 -5.63 -20.89 10.31
CA GLY A 231 -6.33 -19.94 9.44
C GLY A 231 -7.84 -20.07 9.61
N HIS A 232 -8.54 -18.97 9.86
CA HIS A 232 -10.00 -18.96 9.94
C HIS A 232 -10.62 -17.78 9.20
N LEU A 233 -11.86 -17.98 8.74
CA LEU A 233 -12.64 -16.94 8.07
C LEU A 233 -13.11 -15.92 9.13
N VAL A 234 -12.92 -14.63 8.85
CA VAL A 234 -13.31 -13.51 9.70
C VAL A 234 -14.59 -12.89 9.19
N TYR A 235 -14.65 -12.63 7.88
CA TYR A 235 -15.80 -12.06 7.20
C TYR A 235 -15.90 -12.58 5.77
N ARG A 236 -17.11 -12.73 5.26
CA ARG A 236 -17.36 -13.06 3.86
C ARG A 236 -18.51 -12.23 3.33
N TRP A 237 -18.35 -11.67 2.15
CA TRP A 237 -19.42 -11.05 1.38
C TRP A 237 -19.59 -11.77 0.05
N THR A 238 -20.82 -12.04 -0.35
CA THR A 238 -21.15 -12.65 -1.65
C THR A 238 -22.42 -12.00 -2.19
N THR A 239 -22.33 -11.33 -3.34
CA THR A 239 -23.45 -10.72 -4.11
C THR A 239 -24.67 -10.33 -3.26
N GLY A 240 -24.45 -9.42 -2.31
CA GLY A 240 -25.51 -8.83 -1.48
C GLY A 240 -25.71 -9.44 -0.09
N GLN A 241 -25.01 -10.51 0.27
CA GLN A 241 -25.05 -11.10 1.61
C GLN A 241 -23.68 -11.03 2.29
N GLY A 242 -23.61 -10.27 3.40
CA GLY A 242 -22.48 -10.26 4.33
C GLY A 242 -22.65 -11.29 5.44
N GLN A 243 -21.59 -12.02 5.76
CA GLN A 243 -21.53 -12.98 6.86
C GLN A 243 -20.26 -12.73 7.68
N ALA A 244 -20.44 -12.16 8.87
CA ALA A 244 -19.40 -12.08 9.88
C ALA A 244 -19.25 -13.42 10.59
N LYS A 245 -18.01 -13.90 10.72
CA LYS A 245 -17.64 -15.05 11.57
C LYS A 245 -17.01 -14.58 12.87
N ARG A 246 -16.26 -13.49 12.82
CA ARG A 246 -15.86 -12.72 14.01
C ARG A 246 -17.01 -11.81 14.41
N GLU A 247 -17.47 -11.91 15.65
CA GLU A 247 -18.55 -11.06 16.16
C GLU A 247 -18.21 -9.57 16.01
N GLY A 248 -19.17 -8.78 15.54
CA GLY A 248 -19.01 -7.34 15.33
C GLY A 248 -18.15 -6.94 14.12
N ALA A 249 -17.54 -7.88 13.41
CA ALA A 249 -16.80 -7.56 12.18
C ALA A 249 -17.76 -7.08 11.09
N THR A 250 -17.49 -5.91 10.50
CA THR A 250 -18.36 -5.29 9.50
C THR A 250 -17.58 -4.79 8.28
N LEU A 251 -18.26 -4.78 7.15
CA LEU A 251 -17.81 -4.22 5.88
C LEU A 251 -19.00 -3.46 5.28
N GLU A 252 -18.79 -2.22 4.84
CA GLU A 252 -19.84 -1.34 4.34
C GLU A 252 -20.22 -1.69 2.88
N PRO A 253 -21.40 -2.28 2.61
CA PRO A 253 -21.74 -2.78 1.27
C PRO A 253 -21.79 -1.69 0.21
N GLN A 254 -22.18 -0.47 0.60
CA GLN A 254 -22.31 0.68 -0.29
C GLN A 254 -20.93 1.14 -0.78
N GLN A 255 -19.96 1.23 0.13
CA GLN A 255 -18.58 1.60 -0.22
C GLN A 255 -17.91 0.51 -1.07
N LEU A 256 -18.19 -0.76 -0.76
CA LEU A 256 -17.73 -1.89 -1.56
C LEU A 256 -18.16 -1.80 -3.03
N LEU A 257 -19.44 -1.55 -3.26
CA LEU A 257 -20.01 -1.57 -4.61
C LEU A 257 -19.76 -0.28 -5.40
N MET A 258 -19.72 0.87 -4.73
CA MET A 258 -19.61 2.18 -5.38
C MET A 258 -18.18 2.69 -5.48
N ALA A 259 -17.39 2.51 -4.42
CA ALA A 259 -16.03 3.04 -4.31
C ALA A 259 -14.95 1.96 -4.47
N GLY A 260 -15.35 0.67 -4.54
CA GLY A 260 -14.39 -0.44 -4.55
C GLY A 260 -13.69 -0.61 -3.21
N ASP A 261 -14.37 -0.30 -2.09
CA ASP A 261 -13.77 -0.39 -0.75
C ASP A 261 -14.25 -1.64 0.01
N ALA A 262 -13.34 -2.60 0.18
CA ALA A 262 -13.53 -3.84 0.90
C ALA A 262 -12.95 -3.81 2.33
N SER A 263 -12.73 -2.63 2.90
CA SER A 263 -12.13 -2.46 4.23
C SER A 263 -12.94 -3.13 5.33
N LEU A 264 -12.24 -3.83 6.24
CA LEU A 264 -12.84 -4.56 7.35
C LEU A 264 -12.71 -3.77 8.65
N THR A 265 -13.84 -3.51 9.31
CA THR A 265 -13.85 -2.91 10.65
C THR A 265 -13.98 -4.00 11.71
N LEU A 266 -13.05 -4.00 12.66
CA LEU A 266 -13.01 -4.91 13.81
C LEU A 266 -13.18 -4.11 15.11
N PRO A 267 -14.31 -4.25 15.82
CA PRO A 267 -14.51 -3.61 17.11
C PRO A 267 -13.93 -4.44 18.25
N SER A 268 -13.58 -3.78 19.35
CA SER A 268 -13.19 -4.40 20.62
C SER A 268 -12.12 -5.47 20.44
N LEU A 269 -10.95 -5.05 19.95
CA LEU A 269 -9.83 -5.93 19.64
C LEU A 269 -9.34 -6.70 20.86
N THR A 270 -9.05 -7.98 20.65
CA THR A 270 -8.50 -8.89 21.65
C THR A 270 -7.17 -9.46 21.16
N LEU A 271 -6.37 -10.06 22.05
CA LEU A 271 -5.16 -10.78 21.66
C LEU A 271 -5.40 -11.97 20.71
N LYS A 272 -6.66 -12.42 20.56
CA LYS A 272 -7.01 -13.46 19.58
C LYS A 272 -7.12 -12.93 18.16
N ASP A 273 -7.34 -11.62 18.02
CA ASP A 273 -7.44 -10.93 16.74
C ASP A 273 -6.05 -10.56 16.18
N GLU A 274 -4.98 -10.76 16.94
CA GLU A 274 -3.62 -10.55 16.47
C GLU A 274 -3.24 -11.55 15.37
N GLY A 275 -2.58 -11.07 14.31
CA GLY A 275 -2.04 -11.92 13.26
C GLY A 275 -2.08 -11.30 11.86
N THR A 276 -1.96 -12.17 10.86
CA THR A 276 -1.90 -11.78 9.45
C THR A 276 -3.28 -11.89 8.83
N TYR A 277 -3.86 -10.75 8.46
CA TYR A 277 -5.12 -10.67 7.74
C TYR A 277 -4.89 -10.72 6.24
N ILE A 278 -5.74 -11.45 5.55
CA ILE A 278 -5.72 -11.61 4.10
C ILE A 278 -7.08 -11.16 3.57
N CYS A 279 -7.07 -10.09 2.79
CA CYS A 279 -8.21 -9.62 2.01
C CYS A 279 -8.16 -10.31 0.64
N GLU A 280 -9.14 -11.12 0.30
CA GLU A 280 -9.26 -11.78 -1.00
C GLU A 280 -10.47 -11.21 -1.75
N ILE A 281 -10.23 -10.63 -2.93
CA ILE A 281 -11.27 -10.10 -3.81
C ILE A 281 -11.39 -11.02 -5.02
N THR A 282 -12.60 -11.53 -5.27
CA THR A 282 -12.90 -12.38 -6.43
C THR A 282 -13.88 -11.66 -7.34
N THR A 283 -13.49 -11.49 -8.59
CA THR A 283 -14.31 -11.00 -9.70
C THR A 283 -14.76 -12.16 -10.59
N SER A 284 -15.47 -11.86 -11.67
CA SER A 284 -15.90 -12.84 -12.66
C SER A 284 -14.75 -13.58 -13.36
N LEU A 285 -13.56 -12.98 -13.45
CA LEU A 285 -12.38 -13.57 -14.11
C LEU A 285 -11.16 -13.70 -13.20
N TYR A 286 -11.02 -12.79 -12.24
CA TYR A 286 -9.80 -12.61 -11.47
C TYR A 286 -10.03 -12.82 -9.99
N ARG A 287 -8.97 -13.25 -9.32
CA ARG A 287 -8.82 -13.29 -7.88
C ARG A 287 -7.46 -12.75 -7.53
N ALA A 288 -7.43 -11.76 -6.65
CA ALA A 288 -6.22 -11.19 -6.09
C ALA A 288 -6.41 -10.99 -4.58
N GLN A 289 -5.29 -10.95 -3.88
CA GLN A 289 -5.30 -10.86 -2.42
C GLN A 289 -4.30 -9.81 -1.94
N GLN A 290 -4.59 -9.24 -0.79
CA GLN A 290 -3.71 -8.32 -0.10
C GLN A 290 -3.53 -8.73 1.36
N ILE A 291 -2.30 -8.58 1.85
CA ILE A 291 -1.91 -9.01 3.19
C ILE A 291 -1.71 -7.78 4.08
N ILE A 292 -2.25 -7.86 5.30
CA ILE A 292 -2.18 -6.82 6.32
C ILE A 292 -1.80 -7.44 7.66
N GLN A 293 -0.77 -6.93 8.30
CA GLN A 293 -0.32 -7.39 9.61
C GLN A 293 -0.98 -6.57 10.73
N LEU A 294 -1.65 -7.25 11.67
CA LEU A 294 -2.29 -6.62 12.83
C LEU A 294 -1.60 -7.04 14.13
N ASN A 295 -0.95 -6.10 14.81
CA ASN A 295 -0.30 -6.35 16.10
C ASN A 295 -1.02 -5.59 17.21
N VAL A 296 -1.61 -6.29 18.17
CA VAL A 296 -2.41 -5.65 19.24
C VAL A 296 -1.48 -5.22 20.38
N GLN A 297 -1.47 -3.93 20.71
CA GLN A 297 -0.66 -3.38 21.79
C GLN A 297 -1.42 -3.29 23.11
N GLU A 298 -0.81 -3.75 24.20
CA GLU A 298 -1.34 -3.51 25.54
C GLU A 298 -0.96 -2.10 26.02
N ALA A 299 -1.94 -1.35 26.51
CA ALA A 299 -1.68 -0.05 27.11
C ALA A 299 -0.92 -0.24 28.43
N GLN A 300 0.36 0.14 28.47
CA GLN A 300 1.08 0.23 29.74
C GLN A 300 0.56 1.46 30.49
N MET A 301 -0.33 1.24 31.46
CA MET A 301 -0.63 2.27 32.44
C MET A 301 0.59 2.44 33.34
N ALA A 302 1.36 3.52 33.12
CA ALA A 302 2.29 4.01 34.12
C ALA A 302 1.47 4.43 35.34
N SER A 303 1.38 3.57 36.35
CA SER A 303 0.83 3.96 37.64
C SER A 303 1.83 4.91 38.29
N ASP A 304 1.61 6.21 38.15
CA ASP A 304 2.23 7.23 39.00
C ASP A 304 1.74 7.01 40.43
N GLY A 305 2.44 6.12 41.15
CA GLY A 305 2.28 5.94 42.57
C GLY A 305 2.81 7.16 43.30
N VAL A 306 2.03 8.23 43.37
CA VAL A 306 2.29 9.35 44.29
C VAL A 306 2.09 8.83 45.72
N SER A 307 3.15 8.27 46.29
CA SER A 307 3.23 7.96 47.71
C SER A 307 3.29 9.28 48.48
N ARG A 308 2.11 9.75 48.93
CA ARG A 308 2.01 10.83 49.92
C ARG A 308 2.57 10.30 51.24
N ARG A 309 3.88 10.47 51.47
CA ARG A 309 4.46 10.36 52.80
C ARG A 309 3.91 11.50 53.66
N ALA A 310 3.20 11.16 54.73
CA ALA A 310 2.89 12.09 55.80
C ALA A 310 4.21 12.64 56.40
N PRO A 311 4.26 13.90 56.87
CA PRO A 311 5.45 14.44 57.51
C PRO A 311 5.58 13.79 58.89
N ASP A 312 6.35 12.71 58.98
CA ASP A 312 6.81 12.18 60.26
C ASP A 312 8.07 12.98 60.66
N ASN A 313 7.95 13.69 61.78
CA ASN A 313 9.01 14.48 62.37
C ASN A 313 9.80 13.59 63.33
N SER A 314 10.70 12.80 62.79
CA SER A 314 11.64 12.00 63.56
C SER A 314 12.99 11.99 62.85
N ILE A 315 13.97 12.60 63.52
CA ILE A 315 15.38 12.62 63.09
C ILE A 315 15.91 11.20 63.28
N GLU A 316 15.86 10.39 62.22
CA GLU A 316 16.58 9.12 62.17
C GLU A 316 17.75 9.17 61.18
N LYS A 317 18.86 8.64 61.70
CA LYS A 317 20.20 8.60 61.14
C LYS A 317 20.23 7.86 59.80
N PHE A 318 20.82 8.47 58.78
CA PHE A 318 21.17 7.83 57.52
C PHE A 318 22.09 6.60 57.75
N PRO A 319 21.82 5.45 57.11
CA PRO A 319 22.87 4.54 56.67
C PRO A 319 23.25 4.85 55.21
N SER A 320 24.54 4.75 54.94
CA SER A 320 25.23 4.87 53.65
C SER A 320 24.73 3.89 52.56
N PRO A 321 24.97 4.19 51.26
CA PRO A 321 24.43 3.42 50.14
C PRO A 321 25.21 2.14 49.92
N GLY A 322 24.57 1.00 50.15
CA GLY A 322 25.16 -0.31 49.89
C GLY A 322 24.15 -1.42 50.14
N SER A 323 23.28 -1.67 49.15
CA SER A 323 22.51 -2.92 49.10
C SER A 323 22.00 -3.15 47.68
N CYS A 324 22.70 -4.01 46.94
CA CYS A 324 22.20 -4.64 45.71
C CYS A 324 20.99 -5.52 46.02
N CYS A 325 19.96 -5.48 45.18
CA CYS A 325 18.92 -6.51 45.12
C CYS A 325 19.46 -7.75 44.38
N PRO A 326 19.41 -8.97 44.95
CA PRO A 326 19.72 -10.17 44.20
C PRO A 326 18.46 -10.74 43.52
N ALA A 327 18.60 -10.93 42.21
CA ALA A 327 18.08 -12.01 41.37
C ALA A 327 16.56 -12.28 41.31
N LEU A 328 15.97 -11.98 40.14
CA LEU A 328 15.47 -12.98 39.19
C LEU A 328 15.41 -12.37 37.77
N ALA A 329 16.21 -12.95 36.87
CA ALA A 329 16.21 -12.94 35.41
C ALA A 329 15.63 -11.73 34.60
N GLY A 330 16.53 -11.03 33.90
CA GLY A 330 16.26 -10.48 32.56
C GLY A 330 15.81 -9.02 32.47
N CYS A 331 16.74 -8.06 32.58
CA CYS A 331 16.48 -6.69 32.12
C CYS A 331 16.54 -6.64 30.59
N LEU A 332 15.38 -6.74 29.93
CA LEU A 332 15.20 -6.17 28.59
C LEU A 332 15.40 -4.65 28.70
N GLN A 333 16.18 -4.07 27.78
CA GLN A 333 16.42 -2.63 27.70
C GLN A 333 15.12 -1.89 27.41
N SER A 334 14.54 -1.26 28.43
CA SER A 334 13.52 -0.22 28.28
C SER A 334 14.18 1.13 27.92
N PRO A 335 13.48 2.04 27.21
CA PRO A 335 14.03 3.34 26.82
C PRO A 335 14.35 4.22 28.05
N PRO A 336 15.21 5.24 27.92
CA PRO A 336 15.62 6.06 29.05
C PRO A 336 14.43 6.85 29.60
N SER A 337 14.06 6.57 30.85
CA SER A 337 13.11 7.38 31.62
C SER A 337 13.77 8.70 32.00
N PHE A 338 13.22 9.81 31.48
CA PHE A 338 13.62 11.16 31.85
C PHE A 338 13.01 11.52 33.21
N TRP A 339 13.85 11.70 34.23
CA TRP A 339 13.44 12.30 35.50
C TRP A 339 13.66 13.81 35.42
N THR A 340 12.62 14.61 35.67
CA THR A 340 12.75 16.05 35.87
C THR A 340 12.39 16.38 37.31
N THR A 341 13.30 17.02 38.04
CA THR A 341 12.99 17.58 39.35
C THR A 341 12.39 18.97 39.16
N SER A 342 11.14 19.18 39.57
CA SER A 342 10.51 20.49 39.62
C SER A 342 11.05 21.32 40.79
N LYS A 343 12.29 21.80 40.65
CA LYS A 343 12.74 23.01 41.35
C LYS A 343 13.30 23.96 40.32
N GLY A 344 12.65 25.12 40.22
CA GLY A 344 12.90 26.13 39.20
C GLY A 344 14.38 26.52 39.10
N GLY A 345 14.83 26.61 37.85
CA GLY A 345 16.16 27.06 37.48
C GLY A 345 16.35 26.81 35.98
N ALA A 346 16.12 27.84 35.17
CA ALA A 346 16.31 27.78 33.73
C ALA A 346 17.76 27.44 33.39
N VAL A 347 17.97 26.40 32.57
CA VAL A 347 19.24 26.14 31.90
C VAL A 347 18.96 25.94 30.42
N ALA A 348 19.30 26.95 29.63
CA ALA A 348 19.29 26.87 28.17
C ALA A 348 20.40 25.91 27.71
N LYS A 349 20.05 24.94 26.86
CA LYS A 349 21.02 24.25 26.00
C LYS A 349 20.60 24.42 24.53
N ARG A 350 21.54 24.97 23.77
CA ARG A 350 21.55 25.14 22.32
C ARG A 350 21.63 23.75 21.68
N GLY A 351 20.62 23.37 20.90
CA GLY A 351 20.61 22.19 20.04
C GLY A 351 20.57 22.65 18.58
N GLU A 352 21.50 22.16 17.78
CA GLU A 352 21.65 22.43 16.35
C GLU A 352 20.37 22.06 15.58
N ALA A 353 19.94 23.00 14.73
CA ALA A 353 18.89 22.77 13.76
C ALA A 353 19.42 21.80 12.69
N ARG A 354 18.74 20.66 12.55
CA ARG A 354 18.94 19.74 11.42
C ARG A 354 18.29 20.41 10.20
N GLU A 355 19.11 20.86 9.27
CA GLU A 355 18.69 21.44 8.00
C GLU A 355 17.75 20.49 7.25
N ARG A 356 16.66 21.05 6.70
CA ARG A 356 15.83 20.36 5.71
C ARG A 356 16.64 20.25 4.42
N PRO A 357 16.65 19.10 3.72
CA PRO A 357 17.29 19.02 2.42
C PRO A 357 16.55 19.94 1.43
N ASP A 358 17.36 20.68 0.68
CA ASP A 358 16.94 21.68 -0.30
C ASP A 358 16.19 21.03 -1.47
N ARG A 359 15.09 21.63 -1.92
CA ARG A 359 14.23 21.09 -3.00
C ARG A 359 15.00 20.96 -4.33
N GLU A 360 16.03 21.78 -4.56
CA GLU A 360 16.87 21.75 -5.75
C GLU A 360 17.79 20.51 -5.83
N ALA A 361 18.18 19.92 -4.69
CA ALA A 361 19.00 18.70 -4.67
C ALA A 361 18.21 17.46 -5.10
N CYS A 362 16.88 17.47 -4.93
CA CYS A 362 15.98 16.39 -5.32
C CYS A 362 15.87 16.28 -6.85
N PHE A 363 15.70 17.41 -7.53
CA PHE A 363 15.56 17.48 -8.99
C PHE A 363 16.80 16.92 -9.71
N ASN A 364 18.00 17.24 -9.21
CA ASN A 364 19.26 16.78 -9.81
C ASN A 364 19.50 15.27 -9.64
N ARG A 365 18.87 14.61 -8.65
CA ARG A 365 19.01 13.16 -8.44
C ARG A 365 18.10 12.37 -9.38
N ILE A 366 16.86 12.83 -9.54
CA ILE A 366 15.89 12.26 -10.49
C ILE A 366 16.40 12.45 -11.93
N ALA A 367 16.98 13.62 -12.25
CA ALA A 367 17.55 13.87 -13.57
C ALA A 367 18.80 12.99 -13.86
N SER A 368 19.59 12.67 -12.84
CA SER A 368 20.79 11.81 -12.97
C SER A 368 20.45 10.37 -13.32
N ASP A 369 19.34 9.83 -12.82
CA ASP A 369 18.90 8.46 -13.14
C ASP A 369 18.20 8.38 -14.52
N ILE A 370 17.64 9.50 -14.99
CA ILE A 370 17.06 9.62 -16.35
C ILE A 370 18.13 9.85 -17.43
N THR A 371 19.26 10.48 -17.07
CA THR A 371 20.38 10.73 -18.00
C THR A 371 21.60 9.93 -17.57
N GLY A 372 21.59 8.62 -17.84
CA GLY A 372 22.77 7.78 -17.64
C GLY A 372 24.01 8.33 -18.37
N LEU A 373 24.92 8.91 -17.60
CA LEU A 373 26.32 9.19 -17.93
C LEU A 373 27.21 8.87 -16.72
#